data_AF-A0A392QHQ3-F1
#
_entry.id   AF-A0A392QHQ3-F1
#
_cell.length_a   1.000
_cell.length_b   1.000
_cell.length_c   1.000
_cell.angle_alpha   90.00
_cell.angle_beta   90.00
_cell.angle_gamma   90.00
#
_symmetry.space_group_name_H-M   'P 1'
#
loop_
_entity.id
_entity.type
_entity.pdbx_description
1 polymer ?
#
loop_
_entity_poly.entity_id
_entity_poly.type
_entity_poly.pdbx_seq_one_letter_code
_entity_poly.pdbx_strand_id
1 'polypeptide(L)'
;AGISIGSEMSGGVSNITVENLLVWDSRRGVRIKTAPGRGGYVRQITYRNITFENVRVGIVMKTDYNEHPDDGYDPTALPDIRDISFTSIYGHGVRVPVRIHGSEEIPVRNVTFREMDHFPVSMREP
;
A
#
# COMPACT_ATOMS: atom_id res chain seq x y z
N ALA A 1 -10.33 -3.04 2.52
CA ALA A 1 -8.97 -3.45 2.11
C ALA A 1 -8.64 -4.72 2.89
N GLY A 2 -7.69 -5.53 2.44
CA GLY A 2 -7.17 -6.63 3.27
C GLY A 2 -6.37 -6.06 4.44
N ILE A 3 -5.13 -5.66 4.17
CA ILE A 3 -4.25 -5.01 5.16
C ILE A 3 -4.06 -3.54 4.80
N SER A 4 -4.11 -2.66 5.79
CA SER A 4 -3.90 -1.22 5.61
C SER A 4 -3.02 -0.64 6.71
N ILE A 5 -2.01 0.14 6.33
CA ILE A 5 -1.21 0.99 7.21
C ILE A 5 -1.62 2.45 6.99
N GLY A 6 -1.84 3.18 8.09
CA GLY A 6 -2.30 4.58 8.08
C GLY A 6 -3.83 4.75 8.05
N SER A 7 -4.34 5.98 8.03
CA SER A 7 -3.61 7.24 7.81
C SER A 7 -2.96 7.82 9.08
N GLU A 8 -3.37 7.35 10.24
CA GLU A 8 -2.96 7.84 11.56
C GLU A 8 -1.60 7.24 11.95
N MET A 9 -0.56 7.59 11.19
CA MET A 9 0.80 7.04 11.29
C MET A 9 1.82 8.01 11.89
N SER A 10 1.37 9.16 12.41
CA SER A 10 2.23 10.27 12.87
C SER A 10 3.25 9.88 13.94
N GLY A 11 2.97 8.85 14.74
CA GLY A 11 3.92 8.28 15.71
C GLY A 11 5.07 7.48 15.10
N GLY A 12 5.03 7.25 13.78
CA GLY A 12 5.93 6.37 13.06
C GLY A 12 5.42 4.93 13.01
N VAL A 13 5.59 4.29 11.86
CA VAL A 13 5.35 2.87 11.64
C VAL A 13 6.58 2.29 10.99
N SER A 14 7.22 1.33 11.65
CA SER A 14 8.40 0.68 11.07
C SER A 14 8.60 -0.75 11.53
N ASN A 15 9.40 -1.48 10.76
CA ASN A 15 9.80 -2.86 11.07
C ASN A 15 8.58 -3.79 11.19
N ILE A 16 7.70 -3.72 10.19
CA ILE A 16 6.49 -4.54 10.11
C ILE A 16 6.66 -5.59 9.03
N THR A 17 6.35 -6.84 9.37
CA THR A 17 6.23 -7.93 8.42
C THR A 17 4.77 -8.35 8.32
N VAL A 18 4.27 -8.42 7.09
CA VAL A 18 2.94 -8.93 6.73
C VAL A 18 3.16 -10.13 5.83
N GLU A 19 2.79 -11.32 6.29
CA GLU A 19 3.11 -12.53 5.54
C GLU A 19 2.12 -13.68 5.67
N ASN A 20 2.20 -14.60 4.70
CA ASN A 20 1.47 -15.87 4.68
C ASN A 20 -0.05 -15.68 4.74
N LEU A 21 -0.61 -14.88 3.83
CA LEU A 21 -2.03 -14.56 3.83
C LEU A 21 -2.67 -14.57 2.44
N LEU A 22 -3.97 -14.86 2.44
CA LEU A 22 -4.86 -14.71 1.31
C LEU A 22 -5.73 -13.46 1.52
N VAL A 23 -5.77 -12.55 0.54
CA VAL A 23 -6.81 -11.51 0.46
C VAL A 23 -7.71 -11.81 -0.73
N TRP A 24 -8.99 -12.06 -0.47
CA TRP A 24 -9.97 -12.37 -1.51
C TRP A 24 -11.12 -11.36 -1.53
N ASP A 25 -11.81 -11.24 -2.68
CA ASP A 25 -13.04 -10.46 -2.89
C ASP A 25 -12.99 -9.01 -2.37
N SER A 26 -11.81 -8.39 -2.44
CA SER A 26 -11.56 -7.09 -1.84
C SER A 26 -11.39 -5.99 -2.88
N ARG A 27 -11.84 -4.79 -2.54
CA ARG A 27 -11.53 -3.59 -3.36
C ARG A 27 -10.03 -3.29 -3.40
N ARG A 28 -9.28 -3.65 -2.36
CA ARG A 28 -7.85 -3.35 -2.18
C ARG A 28 -7.16 -4.49 -1.43
N GLY A 29 -6.05 -5.02 -1.95
CA GLY A 29 -5.28 -6.08 -1.29
C GLY A 29 -4.55 -5.55 -0.07
N VAL A 30 -3.36 -5.01 -0.28
CA VAL A 30 -2.57 -4.30 0.73
C VAL A 30 -2.50 -2.80 0.43
N ARG A 31 -2.46 -1.98 1.48
CA ARG A 31 -2.53 -0.52 1.33
C ARG A 31 -1.63 0.23 2.32
N ILE A 32 -0.96 1.28 1.84
CA ILE A 32 -0.33 2.32 2.68
C ILE A 32 -0.98 3.66 2.34
N LYS A 33 -1.42 4.40 3.37
CA LYS A 33 -2.06 5.71 3.24
C LYS A 33 -1.35 6.73 4.11
N THR A 34 -1.11 7.91 3.57
CA THR A 34 -0.70 9.07 4.35
C THR A 34 -1.11 10.35 3.63
N ALA A 35 -0.83 11.50 4.25
CA ALA A 35 -1.07 12.84 3.74
C ALA A 35 -0.01 13.82 4.25
N PRO A 36 0.16 14.98 3.59
CA PRO A 36 0.76 16.15 4.23
C PRO A 36 0.07 16.40 5.57
N GLY A 37 0.81 16.82 6.58
CA GLY A 37 0.27 17.01 7.92
C GLY A 37 0.27 15.80 8.85
N ARG A 38 0.68 14.63 8.36
CA ARG A 38 0.88 13.46 9.22
C ARG A 38 2.25 13.43 9.86
N GLY A 39 3.29 13.96 9.23
CA GLY A 39 4.68 13.83 9.70
C GLY A 39 5.09 12.36 9.89
N GLY A 40 6.10 12.12 10.73
CA GLY A 40 6.52 10.76 11.05
C GLY A 40 7.05 9.98 9.84
N TYR A 41 6.85 8.65 9.85
CA TYR A 41 7.37 7.78 8.79
C TYR A 41 6.58 6.47 8.65
N VAL A 42 6.54 5.91 7.43
CA VAL A 42 6.27 4.48 7.20
C VAL A 42 7.49 3.90 6.50
N ARG A 43 8.26 3.07 7.20
CA ARG A 43 9.49 2.51 6.64
C ARG A 43 9.76 1.07 7.05
N GLN A 44 10.59 0.36 6.28
CA GLN A 44 11.00 -1.01 6.59
C GLN A 44 9.78 -1.92 6.73
N ILE A 45 8.94 -1.94 5.68
CA ILE A 45 7.75 -2.78 5.61
C ILE A 45 8.01 -3.94 4.66
N THR A 46 7.75 -5.15 5.13
CA THR A 46 7.94 -6.38 4.35
C THR A 46 6.60 -7.04 4.13
N TYR A 47 6.22 -7.21 2.87
CA TYR A 47 5.10 -8.05 2.44
C TYR A 47 5.67 -9.32 1.80
N ARG A 48 5.34 -10.50 2.35
CA ARG A 48 5.91 -11.77 1.89
C ARG A 48 4.85 -12.86 1.77
N ASN A 49 4.89 -13.64 0.69
CA ASN A 49 3.99 -14.80 0.50
C ASN A 49 2.51 -14.39 0.65
N ILE A 50 2.05 -13.53 -0.25
CA ILE A 50 0.67 -13.02 -0.26
C ILE A 50 -0.03 -13.44 -1.54
N THR A 51 -1.22 -14.02 -1.38
CA THR A 51 -2.10 -14.35 -2.50
C THR A 51 -3.26 -13.35 -2.57
N PHE A 52 -3.52 -12.81 -3.74
CA PHE A 52 -4.70 -11.98 -4.04
C PHE A 52 -5.66 -12.74 -4.94
N GLU A 53 -6.93 -12.86 -4.53
CA GLU A 53 -7.99 -13.49 -5.33
C GLU A 53 -9.14 -12.51 -5.57
N ASN A 54 -9.49 -12.28 -6.84
CA ASN A 54 -10.58 -11.37 -7.23
C ASN A 54 -10.48 -9.97 -6.59
N VAL A 55 -9.25 -9.42 -6.54
CA VAL A 55 -8.98 -8.12 -5.93
C VAL A 55 -8.98 -7.01 -6.99
N ARG A 56 -9.71 -5.90 -6.75
CA ARG A 56 -9.74 -4.79 -7.74
C ARG A 56 -8.39 -4.10 -7.92
N VAL A 57 -7.67 -3.84 -6.82
CA VAL A 57 -6.27 -3.35 -6.89
C VAL A 57 -5.44 -4.06 -5.83
N GLY A 58 -4.40 -4.79 -6.24
CA GLY A 58 -3.58 -5.62 -5.34
C GLY A 58 -2.84 -4.77 -4.31
N ILE A 59 -1.92 -3.93 -4.76
CA ILE A 59 -1.07 -3.08 -3.92
C ILE A 59 -1.41 -1.62 -4.16
N VAL A 60 -1.68 -0.88 -3.08
CA VAL A 60 -1.94 0.57 -3.16
C VAL A 60 -1.09 1.36 -2.19
N MET A 61 -0.43 2.39 -2.70
CA MET A 61 0.20 3.42 -1.87
C MET A 61 -0.32 4.79 -2.30
N LYS A 62 -0.77 5.59 -1.34
CA LYS A 62 -1.35 6.92 -1.59
C LYS A 62 -0.84 7.90 -0.55
N THR A 63 -0.26 9.01 -1.00
CA THR A 63 0.28 10.09 -0.13
C THR A 63 -0.58 11.34 -0.08
N ASP A 64 -1.73 11.35 -0.75
CA ASP A 64 -2.73 12.44 -0.76
C ASP A 64 -4.06 12.01 -0.10
N TYR A 65 -3.98 11.29 1.03
CA TYR A 65 -5.15 10.85 1.79
C TYR A 65 -5.61 11.93 2.79
N ASN A 66 -6.15 13.02 2.23
CA ASN A 66 -6.42 14.29 2.91
C ASN A 66 -7.60 14.25 3.90
N GLU A 67 -7.55 13.34 4.87
CA GLU A 67 -8.46 13.23 6.02
C GLU A 67 -7.66 13.53 7.29
N HIS A 68 -8.05 14.58 8.02
CA HIS A 68 -7.50 14.98 9.33
C HIS A 68 -8.65 15.10 10.34
N PRO A 69 -8.40 14.88 11.64
CA PRO A 69 -9.46 14.96 12.66
C PRO A 69 -10.00 16.39 12.86
N ASP A 70 -9.16 17.39 12.63
CA ASP A 70 -9.44 18.82 12.71
C ASP A 70 -8.45 19.61 11.82
N ASP A 71 -8.53 20.94 11.84
CA ASP A 71 -7.67 21.86 11.09
C ASP A 71 -6.41 22.29 11.87
N GLY A 72 -6.16 21.73 13.06
CA GLY A 72 -5.06 22.10 13.95
C GLY A 72 -3.73 21.40 13.66
N TYR A 73 -3.65 20.62 12.59
CA TYR A 73 -2.42 19.92 12.18
C TYR A 73 -1.45 20.86 11.46
N ASP A 74 -0.16 20.56 11.53
CA ASP A 74 0.85 21.28 10.76
C ASP A 74 0.88 20.76 9.32
N PRO A 75 0.38 21.48 8.30
CA PRO A 75 0.32 20.99 6.92
C PRO A 75 1.70 20.72 6.31
N THR A 76 2.76 21.28 6.88
CA THR A 76 4.15 21.08 6.43
C THR A 76 4.82 19.87 7.08
N ALA A 77 4.13 19.17 8.00
CA ALA A 77 4.60 17.92 8.56
C ALA A 77 4.48 16.80 7.50
N LEU A 78 5.54 16.61 6.72
CA LEU A 78 5.58 15.62 5.64
C LEU A 78 6.10 14.25 6.14
N PRO A 79 5.40 13.14 5.88
CA PRO A 79 5.82 11.80 6.24
C PRO A 79 6.96 11.27 5.36
N ASP A 80 7.92 10.53 5.94
CA ASP A 80 8.92 9.78 5.17
C ASP A 80 8.40 8.36 4.82
N ILE A 81 8.23 8.06 3.52
CA ILE A 81 7.75 6.77 3.04
C ILE A 81 8.85 6.07 2.22
N ARG A 82 9.47 5.04 2.80
CA ARG A 82 10.59 4.35 2.15
C ARG A 82 10.82 2.92 2.59
N ASP A 83 11.63 2.19 1.84
CA ASP A 83 12.14 0.86 2.22
C ASP A 83 10.99 -0.15 2.40
N ILE A 84 10.24 -0.37 1.32
CA ILE A 84 9.06 -1.26 1.28
C ILE A 84 9.34 -2.38 0.31
N SER A 85 9.20 -3.62 0.77
CA SER A 85 9.50 -4.80 -0.03
C SER A 85 8.30 -5.71 -0.20
N PHE A 86 8.17 -6.26 -1.39
CA PHE A 86 7.17 -7.24 -1.77
C PHE A 86 7.92 -8.47 -2.32
N THR A 87 7.80 -9.61 -1.67
CA THR A 87 8.45 -10.87 -2.07
C THR A 87 7.41 -11.99 -2.18
N SER A 88 7.40 -12.73 -3.29
CA SER A 88 6.49 -13.86 -3.52
C SER A 88 5.02 -13.42 -3.40
N ILE A 89 4.58 -12.55 -4.31
CA ILE A 89 3.21 -12.03 -4.37
C ILE A 89 2.49 -12.64 -5.59
N TYR A 90 1.39 -13.33 -5.35
CA TYR A 90 0.63 -14.02 -6.39
C TYR A 90 -0.77 -13.42 -6.52
N GLY A 91 -1.23 -13.15 -7.74
CA GLY A 91 -2.56 -12.59 -7.99
C GLY A 91 -3.36 -13.40 -9.00
N HIS A 92 -4.59 -13.78 -8.67
CA HIS A 92 -5.56 -14.37 -9.59
C HIS A 92 -6.82 -13.49 -9.66
N GLY A 93 -7.20 -13.06 -10.86
CA GLY A 93 -8.35 -12.16 -11.04
C GLY A 93 -8.11 -10.75 -10.49
N VAL A 94 -6.84 -10.29 -10.47
CA VAL A 94 -6.49 -8.95 -10.01
C VAL A 94 -6.62 -7.95 -11.16
N ARG A 95 -7.50 -6.94 -11.02
CA ARG A 95 -7.74 -5.97 -12.11
C ARG A 95 -6.58 -4.98 -12.29
N VAL A 96 -5.97 -4.51 -11.21
CA VAL A 96 -4.77 -3.66 -11.26
C VAL A 96 -3.77 -4.17 -10.22
N PRO A 97 -2.61 -4.71 -10.63
CA PRO A 97 -1.67 -5.32 -9.69
C PRO A 97 -1.10 -4.33 -8.67
N VAL A 98 -0.62 -3.19 -9.15
CA VAL A 98 0.07 -2.18 -8.34
C VAL A 98 -0.41 -0.78 -8.72
N ARG A 99 -0.61 0.07 -7.71
CA ARG A 99 -0.84 1.51 -7.88
C ARG A 99 -0.14 2.28 -6.77
N ILE A 100 0.96 2.93 -7.11
CA ILE A 100 1.74 3.77 -6.20
C ILE A 100 1.58 5.22 -6.66
N HIS A 101 1.06 6.06 -5.77
CA HIS A 101 0.90 7.48 -5.98
C HIS A 101 1.61 8.21 -4.83
N GLY A 102 2.83 8.66 -5.13
CA GLY A 102 3.58 9.63 -4.32
C GLY A 102 3.38 11.04 -4.87
N SER A 103 3.87 12.04 -4.14
CA SER A 103 3.96 13.43 -4.60
C SER A 103 5.41 13.89 -4.63
N GLU A 104 5.68 15.08 -5.19
CA GLU A 104 7.02 15.69 -5.13
C GLU A 104 7.47 15.92 -3.68
N GLU A 105 6.54 16.34 -2.82
CA GLU A 105 6.77 16.59 -1.39
C GLU A 105 6.88 15.29 -0.58
N ILE A 106 6.15 14.25 -0.96
CA ILE A 106 6.12 12.95 -0.28
C ILE A 106 6.44 11.85 -1.31
N PRO A 107 7.71 11.73 -1.74
CA PRO A 107 8.12 10.70 -2.66
C PRO A 107 8.10 9.34 -1.95
N VAL A 108 7.56 8.33 -2.63
CA VAL A 108 7.67 6.93 -2.19
C VAL A 108 9.01 6.38 -2.68
N ARG A 109 9.91 6.02 -1.77
CA ARG A 109 11.30 5.65 -2.10
C ARG A 109 11.59 4.18 -1.81
N ASN A 110 12.55 3.60 -2.53
CA ASN A 110 13.07 2.25 -2.27
C ASN A 110 11.97 1.18 -2.15
N VAL A 111 11.09 1.11 -3.15
CA VAL A 111 10.10 0.04 -3.27
C VAL A 111 10.68 -1.08 -4.11
N THR A 112 10.65 -2.32 -3.60
CA THR A 112 11.20 -3.48 -4.30
C THR A 112 10.13 -4.56 -4.48
N PHE A 113 10.13 -5.18 -5.65
CA PHE A 113 9.29 -6.32 -5.98
C PHE A 113 10.20 -7.48 -6.39
N ARG A 114 10.00 -8.65 -5.78
CA ARG A 114 10.69 -9.90 -6.13
C ARG A 114 9.64 -10.99 -6.20
N GLU A 115 9.69 -11.80 -7.27
CA GLU A 115 8.75 -12.92 -7.46
C GLU A 115 7.29 -12.44 -7.36
N MET A 116 6.87 -11.59 -8.29
CA MET A 116 5.50 -11.10 -8.34
C MET A 116 4.84 -11.53 -9.64
N ASP A 117 3.83 -12.38 -9.53
CA ASP A 117 3.07 -12.92 -10.65
C ASP A 117 1.59 -12.50 -10.54
N HIS A 118 0.99 -12.15 -11.67
CA HIS A 118 -0.45 -11.88 -11.71
C HIS A 118 -1.09 -12.46 -12.98
N PHE A 119 -2.27 -13.04 -12.79
CA PHE A 119 -3.14 -13.51 -13.86
C PHE A 119 -4.35 -12.56 -13.93
N PRO A 120 -4.55 -11.86 -15.06
CA PRO A 120 -5.69 -10.97 -15.24
C PRO A 120 -7.00 -11.77 -15.17
N VAL A 121 -8.10 -11.06 -14.91
CA VAL A 121 -9.45 -11.65 -15.03
C VAL A 121 -9.59 -12.18 -16.46
N SER A 122 -9.81 -13.49 -16.63
CA SER A 122 -10.05 -14.03 -17.98
C SER A 122 -11.25 -13.30 -18.55
N MET A 123 -11.15 -12.84 -19.81
CA MET A 123 -12.35 -12.39 -20.50
C MET A 123 -13.27 -13.60 -20.57
N ARG A 124 -14.40 -13.56 -19.85
CA ARG A 124 -15.52 -14.43 -20.23
C ARG A 124 -15.90 -13.95 -21.62
N GLU A 125 -15.74 -14.80 -22.62
CA GLU A 125 -16.33 -14.54 -23.93
C GLU A 125 -17.84 -14.27 -23.74
N PRO A 126 -18.40 -13.31 -24.51
CA PRO A 126 -19.76 -12.83 -24.34
C PRO A 126 -20.82 -13.92 -24.49
#